data_AF-A0A538DQV5-F1
#
_entry.id   AF-A0A538DQV5-F1
#
_cell.length_a   1.000
_cell.length_b   1.000
_cell.length_c   1.000
_cell.angle_alpha   90.00
_cell.angle_beta   90.00
_cell.angle_gamma   90.00
#
_symmetry.space_group_name_H-M   'P 1'
#
loop_
_entity.id
_entity.type
_entity.pdbx_description
1 polymer ?
#
loop_
_entity_poly.entity_id
_entity_poly.type
_entity_poly.pdbx_seq_one_letter_code
_entity_poly.pdbx_strand_id
1 'polypeptide(L)'
;LEVIHELEAMLVEITGYDAVSLQPNAGSQGEFAGLLAIRAYHRSRGDAHRNICLIPSSAHGTNAASAAMAGMRVVVVECDYAGNVDVDDLKRRAVEFRDVLSALMVTYPSTHGVFEERIGEICSVVHEYGGQVYLDGANLNALVGTAKPGEFGADVSHLNLHKTFCIPHGGGGPGVGPVAVKAHLAPFLPGSPAVPAIAAAPFGSASILPISWMYVVMMGGRGLTAATHHAILNANYVARRLAPHYPVLYTGEHGLVAHECILDVRSITQATGVTVEDIAKRLIDYGFHAPTMAFPVGGTLMIEPTESEALAELDRFCDAMIAVRAEIAAVGAGEWPGDDNPLHNAPHTADDVCRDDWTHPYPREVAAYPLASLRLAKYFAPVSRIDGAYGDRNVVCSCPPLDTYR
;
A
#
# COMPACT_ATOMS: atom_id res chain seq x y z
N LEU A 1 11.93 -4.55 28.05
CA LEU A 1 10.56 -4.41 28.60
C LEU A 1 10.16 -2.93 28.67
N GLU A 2 11.00 -2.04 29.22
CA GLU A 2 10.73 -0.59 29.23
C GLU A 2 10.39 -0.01 27.83
N VAL A 3 11.28 -0.18 26.84
CA VAL A 3 11.04 0.22 25.43
C VAL A 3 9.72 -0.31 24.86
N ILE A 4 9.32 -1.52 25.26
CA ILE A 4 8.08 -2.15 24.78
C ILE A 4 6.87 -1.42 25.35
N HIS A 5 6.82 -1.23 26.67
CA HIS A 5 5.70 -0.53 27.33
C HIS A 5 5.60 0.94 26.91
N GLU A 6 6.75 1.61 26.73
CA GLU A 6 6.77 2.98 26.23
C GLU A 6 6.23 3.06 24.79
N LEU A 7 6.66 2.14 23.92
CA LEU A 7 6.16 2.08 22.55
C LEU A 7 4.65 1.78 22.52
N GLU A 8 4.14 0.88 23.35
CA GLU A 8 2.70 0.62 23.47
C GLU A 8 1.94 1.89 23.88
N ALA A 9 2.42 2.62 24.88
CA ALA A 9 1.80 3.87 25.33
C ALA A 9 1.83 4.97 24.25
N MET A 10 2.94 5.09 23.52
CA MET A 10 3.06 6.02 22.39
C MET A 10 2.08 5.68 21.27
N LEU A 11 1.97 4.39 20.92
CA LEU A 11 1.05 3.94 19.87
C LEU A 11 -0.42 4.11 20.29
N VAL A 12 -0.76 3.92 21.56
CA VAL A 12 -2.06 4.27 22.14
C VAL A 12 -2.38 5.75 21.91
N GLU A 13 -1.46 6.65 22.26
CA GLU A 13 -1.65 8.10 22.07
C GLU A 13 -1.82 8.48 20.60
N ILE A 14 -0.97 7.94 19.71
CA ILE A 14 -0.99 8.22 18.27
C ILE A 14 -2.31 7.81 17.62
N THR A 15 -2.90 6.70 18.08
CA THR A 15 -4.05 6.08 17.42
C THR A 15 -5.39 6.37 18.09
N GLY A 16 -5.39 6.84 19.34
CA GLY A 16 -6.60 7.05 20.13
C GLY A 16 -7.27 5.74 20.59
N TYR A 17 -6.54 4.63 20.58
CA TYR A 17 -6.97 3.36 21.17
C TYR A 17 -6.68 3.32 22.67
N ASP A 18 -7.00 2.20 23.33
CA ASP A 18 -6.86 2.05 24.78
C ASP A 18 -5.79 1.01 25.16
N ALA A 19 -5.47 0.08 24.26
CA ALA A 19 -4.43 -0.93 24.46
C ALA A 19 -3.77 -1.34 23.14
N VAL A 20 -2.53 -1.82 23.20
CA VAL A 20 -1.75 -2.30 22.05
C VAL A 20 -1.14 -3.65 22.40
N SER A 21 -1.09 -4.57 21.43
CA SER A 21 -0.25 -5.77 21.49
C SER A 21 0.81 -5.73 20.39
N LEU A 22 2.07 -5.84 20.80
CA LEU A 22 3.24 -5.93 19.91
C LEU A 22 3.56 -7.37 19.45
N GLN A 23 2.68 -8.34 19.71
CA GLN A 23 2.92 -9.74 19.37
C GLN A 23 2.93 -10.03 17.86
N PRO A 24 2.01 -9.49 17.02
CA PRO A 24 1.99 -9.84 15.61
C PRO A 24 3.19 -9.25 14.84
N ASN A 25 3.86 -10.08 14.04
CA ASN A 25 5.13 -9.79 13.37
C ASN A 25 4.98 -9.43 11.88
N ALA A 26 3.78 -9.07 11.43
CA ALA A 26 3.48 -8.57 10.09
C ALA A 26 2.10 -7.88 10.08
N GLY A 27 1.83 -7.01 9.10
CA GLY A 27 0.52 -6.35 9.00
C GLY A 27 -0.64 -7.34 8.89
N SER A 28 -0.52 -8.34 8.02
CA SER A 28 -1.48 -9.45 7.89
C SER A 28 -1.69 -10.24 9.18
N GLN A 29 -0.65 -10.41 9.99
CA GLN A 29 -0.78 -11.05 11.31
C GLN A 29 -1.54 -10.15 12.29
N GLY A 30 -1.40 -8.82 12.17
CA GLY A 30 -2.18 -7.83 12.92
C GLY A 30 -3.66 -7.81 12.50
N GLU A 31 -3.96 -7.94 11.21
CA GLU A 31 -5.33 -8.17 10.69
C GLU A 31 -5.94 -9.42 11.29
N PHE A 32 -5.26 -10.56 11.14
CA PHE A 32 -5.72 -11.83 11.70
C PHE A 32 -5.93 -11.75 13.21
N ALA A 33 -5.00 -11.15 13.95
CA ALA A 33 -5.10 -10.91 15.38
C ALA A 33 -6.32 -10.06 15.76
N GLY A 34 -6.54 -8.94 15.08
CA GLY A 34 -7.67 -8.04 15.36
C GLY A 34 -9.02 -8.70 15.07
N LEU A 35 -9.13 -9.45 13.98
CA LEU A 35 -10.35 -10.19 13.65
C LEU A 35 -10.62 -11.33 14.65
N LEU A 36 -9.59 -12.01 15.15
CA LEU A 36 -9.75 -12.98 16.23
C LEU A 36 -10.19 -12.31 17.55
N ALA A 37 -9.69 -11.11 17.86
CA ALA A 37 -10.15 -10.34 19.01
C ALA A 37 -11.64 -9.97 18.89
N ILE A 38 -12.07 -9.48 17.73
CA ILE A 38 -13.50 -9.20 17.44
C ILE A 38 -14.34 -10.48 17.60
N ARG A 39 -13.90 -11.60 17.03
CA ARG A 39 -14.61 -12.87 17.11
C ARG A 39 -14.72 -13.37 18.56
N ALA A 40 -13.65 -13.27 19.34
CA ALA A 40 -13.65 -13.63 20.75
C ALA A 40 -14.57 -12.71 21.57
N TYR A 41 -14.59 -11.41 21.26
CA TYR A 41 -15.51 -10.46 21.87
C TYR A 41 -16.97 -10.82 21.61
N HIS A 42 -17.36 -11.11 20.36
CA HIS A 42 -18.71 -11.58 20.04
C HIS A 42 -19.09 -12.84 20.81
N ARG A 43 -18.19 -13.83 20.87
CA ARG A 43 -18.41 -15.06 21.65
C ARG A 43 -18.59 -14.81 23.14
N SER A 44 -17.85 -13.87 23.72
CA SER A 44 -17.97 -13.53 25.14
C SER A 44 -19.34 -12.95 25.52
N ARG A 45 -20.06 -12.39 24.54
CA ARG A 45 -21.41 -11.84 24.69
C ARG A 45 -22.52 -12.81 24.29
N GLY A 46 -22.18 -14.03 23.88
CA GLY A 46 -23.14 -15.02 23.38
C GLY A 46 -23.44 -14.92 21.88
N ASP A 47 -22.81 -14.00 21.16
CA ASP A 47 -23.05 -13.72 19.73
C ASP A 47 -22.15 -14.55 18.79
N ALA A 48 -21.90 -15.81 19.13
CA ALA A 48 -20.96 -16.66 18.37
C ALA A 48 -21.37 -16.93 16.91
N HIS A 49 -22.62 -16.61 16.54
CA HIS A 49 -23.19 -16.73 15.20
C HIS A 49 -22.79 -15.57 14.28
N ARG A 50 -22.24 -14.46 14.81
CA ARG A 50 -21.78 -13.30 14.03
C ARG A 50 -20.46 -13.60 13.33
N ASN A 51 -20.51 -13.91 12.04
CA ASN A 51 -19.37 -14.32 11.24
C ASN A 51 -19.25 -13.61 9.87
N ILE A 52 -20.08 -12.62 9.56
CA ILE A 52 -19.94 -11.83 8.33
C ILE A 52 -18.92 -10.72 8.51
N CYS A 53 -17.96 -10.66 7.59
CA CYS A 53 -17.02 -9.56 7.47
C CYS A 53 -17.32 -8.80 6.18
N LEU A 54 -17.78 -7.56 6.30
CA LEU A 54 -17.94 -6.65 5.18
C LEU A 54 -16.56 -6.11 4.79
N ILE A 55 -16.26 -6.08 3.49
CA ILE A 55 -14.98 -5.60 2.97
C ILE A 55 -15.25 -4.80 1.68
N PRO A 56 -14.88 -3.50 1.62
CA PRO A 56 -14.94 -2.73 0.38
C PRO A 56 -14.14 -3.38 -0.75
N SER A 57 -14.62 -3.27 -1.99
CA SER A 57 -13.93 -3.84 -3.16
C SER A 57 -12.54 -3.22 -3.43
N SER A 58 -12.26 -2.05 -2.84
CA SER A 58 -10.96 -1.38 -2.88
C SER A 58 -9.94 -1.92 -1.86
N ALA A 59 -10.36 -2.69 -0.86
CA ALA A 59 -9.48 -3.12 0.23
C ALA A 59 -8.28 -3.95 -0.25
N HIS A 60 -7.20 -3.94 0.55
CA HIS A 60 -6.04 -4.78 0.27
C HIS A 60 -6.40 -6.28 0.31
N GLY A 61 -5.75 -7.08 -0.55
CA GLY A 61 -6.06 -8.50 -0.69
C GLY A 61 -5.84 -9.31 0.59
N THR A 62 -4.98 -8.82 1.51
CA THR A 62 -4.78 -9.42 2.82
C THR A 62 -6.05 -9.38 3.67
N ASN A 63 -6.88 -8.35 3.56
CA ASN A 63 -8.08 -8.20 4.38
C ASN A 63 -9.03 -9.39 4.20
N ALA A 64 -9.31 -9.76 2.94
CA ALA A 64 -10.17 -10.91 2.63
C ALA A 64 -9.53 -12.24 3.06
N ALA A 65 -8.21 -12.39 2.87
CA ALA A 65 -7.48 -13.58 3.30
C ALA A 65 -7.49 -13.75 4.83
N SER A 66 -7.20 -12.68 5.58
CA SER A 66 -7.22 -12.61 7.04
C SER A 66 -8.61 -12.90 7.61
N ALA A 67 -9.67 -12.36 7.00
CA ALA A 67 -11.05 -12.65 7.39
C ALA A 67 -11.41 -14.13 7.19
N ALA A 68 -11.06 -14.71 6.04
CA ALA A 68 -11.27 -16.14 5.79
C ALA A 68 -10.50 -17.00 6.79
N MET A 69 -9.22 -16.68 7.06
CA MET A 69 -8.40 -17.37 8.07
C MET A 69 -8.98 -17.27 9.48
N ALA A 70 -9.57 -16.13 9.85
CA ALA A 70 -10.25 -15.93 11.13
C ALA A 70 -11.57 -16.71 11.24
N GLY A 71 -12.01 -17.38 10.17
CA GLY A 71 -13.26 -18.14 10.10
C GLY A 71 -14.49 -17.26 9.86
N MET A 72 -14.31 -16.09 9.25
CA MET A 72 -15.39 -15.20 8.83
C MET A 72 -15.75 -15.43 7.35
N ARG A 73 -17.00 -15.18 6.99
CA ARG A 73 -17.46 -15.16 5.59
C ARG A 73 -17.37 -13.72 5.07
N VAL A 74 -16.57 -13.53 4.03
CA VAL A 74 -16.39 -12.24 3.36
C VAL A 74 -17.62 -11.91 2.53
N VAL A 75 -18.09 -10.67 2.65
CA VAL A 75 -19.11 -10.07 1.80
C VAL A 75 -18.55 -8.75 1.29
N VAL A 76 -18.54 -8.59 -0.03
CA VAL A 76 -18.03 -7.37 -0.67
C VAL A 76 -19.03 -6.24 -0.52
N VAL A 77 -18.52 -5.05 -0.22
CA VAL A 77 -19.24 -3.77 -0.31
C VAL A 77 -18.71 -3.04 -1.52
N GLU A 78 -19.60 -2.50 -2.35
CA GLU A 78 -19.19 -1.80 -3.56
C GLU A 78 -18.53 -0.44 -3.25
N CYS A 79 -17.80 0.08 -4.23
CA CYS A 79 -17.31 1.46 -4.23
C CYS A 79 -18.09 2.29 -5.26
N ASP A 80 -18.26 3.58 -4.98
CA ASP A 80 -18.89 4.51 -5.92
C ASP A 80 -17.94 4.87 -7.09
N TYR A 81 -18.43 5.66 -8.05
CA TYR A 81 -17.66 6.07 -9.22
C TYR A 81 -16.45 6.95 -8.89
N ALA A 82 -16.42 7.58 -7.72
CA ALA A 82 -15.33 8.39 -7.21
C ALA A 82 -14.34 7.56 -6.37
N GLY A 83 -14.56 6.24 -6.25
CA GLY A 83 -13.70 5.31 -5.53
C GLY A 83 -13.92 5.29 -4.02
N ASN A 84 -14.95 5.93 -3.48
CA ASN A 84 -15.28 5.85 -2.06
C ASN A 84 -16.11 4.60 -1.77
N VAL A 85 -16.25 4.21 -0.50
CA VAL A 85 -17.21 3.17 -0.12
C VAL A 85 -18.63 3.61 -0.48
N ASP A 86 -19.37 2.77 -1.20
CA ASP A 86 -20.81 3.01 -1.42
C ASP A 86 -21.55 2.82 -0.10
N VAL A 87 -21.81 3.93 0.59
CA VAL A 87 -22.48 3.93 1.90
C VAL A 87 -23.91 3.39 1.81
N ASP A 88 -24.59 3.54 0.67
CA ASP A 88 -25.93 2.98 0.49
C ASP A 88 -25.86 1.46 0.33
N ASP A 89 -24.85 0.94 -0.39
CA ASP A 89 -24.59 -0.50 -0.41
C ASP A 89 -24.20 -1.04 0.97
N LEU A 90 -23.30 -0.36 1.67
CA LEU A 90 -22.93 -0.70 3.05
C LEU A 90 -24.17 -0.83 3.95
N LYS A 91 -25.07 0.16 3.91
CA LYS A 91 -26.32 0.12 4.68
C LYS A 91 -27.20 -1.07 4.29
N ARG A 92 -27.37 -1.33 2.99
CA ARG A 92 -28.14 -2.50 2.52
C ARG A 92 -27.53 -3.81 3.03
N ARG A 93 -26.21 -3.98 2.93
CA ARG A 93 -25.48 -5.17 3.41
C ARG A 93 -25.54 -5.31 4.93
N ALA A 94 -25.40 -4.21 5.67
CA ALA A 94 -25.49 -4.22 7.12
C ALA A 94 -26.90 -4.63 7.59
N VAL A 95 -27.95 -4.17 6.91
CA VAL A 95 -29.34 -4.61 7.16
C VAL A 95 -29.55 -6.07 6.75
N GLU A 96 -29.06 -6.49 5.57
CA GLU A 96 -29.15 -7.87 5.08
C GLU A 96 -28.53 -8.87 6.05
N PHE A 97 -27.37 -8.53 6.63
CA PHE A 97 -26.60 -9.39 7.51
C PHE A 97 -26.72 -9.02 9.00
N ARG A 98 -27.67 -8.19 9.40
CA ARG A 98 -27.79 -7.61 10.77
C ARG A 98 -27.58 -8.58 11.93
N ASP A 99 -28.11 -9.79 11.82
CA ASP A 99 -28.09 -10.78 12.90
C ASP A 99 -26.78 -11.57 12.90
N VAL A 100 -26.04 -11.59 11.79
CA VAL A 100 -24.78 -12.34 11.61
C VAL A 100 -23.57 -11.43 11.32
N LEU A 101 -23.74 -10.11 11.35
CA LEU A 101 -22.70 -9.12 11.10
C LEU A 101 -21.66 -9.16 12.22
N SER A 102 -20.42 -9.47 11.85
CA SER A 102 -19.28 -9.55 12.78
C SER A 102 -18.43 -8.29 12.71
N ALA A 103 -17.99 -7.92 11.51
CA ALA A 103 -17.07 -6.82 11.31
C ALA A 103 -17.23 -6.12 9.96
N LEU A 104 -16.71 -4.89 9.89
CA LEU A 104 -16.26 -4.23 8.66
C LEU A 104 -14.74 -4.14 8.70
N MET A 105 -14.06 -4.47 7.62
CA MET A 105 -12.67 -4.05 7.40
C MET A 105 -12.64 -2.88 6.43
N VAL A 106 -12.07 -1.76 6.83
CA VAL A 106 -11.93 -0.55 6.00
C VAL A 106 -10.52 0.00 6.11
N THR A 107 -9.97 0.59 5.04
CA THR A 107 -8.67 1.26 5.06
C THR A 107 -8.91 2.76 5.08
N TYR A 108 -8.22 3.51 5.94
CA TYR A 108 -8.35 4.97 5.98
C TYR A 108 -6.99 5.68 6.14
N PRO A 109 -6.66 6.65 5.26
CA PRO A 109 -7.31 6.94 3.97
C PRO A 109 -7.39 5.70 3.09
N SER A 110 -8.34 5.65 2.16
CA SER A 110 -8.58 4.45 1.37
C SER A 110 -7.35 4.06 0.54
N THR A 111 -7.31 2.83 0.04
CA THR A 111 -6.28 2.35 -0.89
C THR A 111 -6.26 3.12 -2.22
N HIS A 112 -7.26 3.97 -2.47
CA HIS A 112 -7.27 4.91 -3.58
C HIS A 112 -6.50 6.21 -3.29
N GLY A 113 -5.93 6.36 -2.09
CA GLY A 113 -5.22 7.56 -1.68
C GLY A 113 -6.12 8.75 -1.40
N VAL A 114 -7.38 8.52 -0.98
CA VAL A 114 -8.35 9.60 -0.72
C VAL A 114 -8.93 9.51 0.70
N PHE A 115 -9.14 10.69 1.30
CA PHE A 115 -9.88 10.81 2.55
C PHE A 115 -11.38 10.72 2.26
N GLU A 116 -12.05 9.71 2.83
CA GLU A 116 -13.50 9.59 2.75
C GLU A 116 -14.16 10.50 3.80
N GLU A 117 -14.99 11.45 3.36
CA GLU A 117 -15.69 12.40 4.24
C GLU A 117 -16.69 11.71 5.19
N ARG A 118 -17.16 10.51 4.83
CA ARG A 118 -18.21 9.77 5.54
C ARG A 118 -17.69 8.63 6.42
N ILE A 119 -16.40 8.60 6.76
CA ILE A 119 -15.81 7.52 7.56
C ILE A 119 -16.52 7.31 8.91
N GLY A 120 -16.90 8.38 9.60
CA GLY A 120 -17.65 8.28 10.86
C GLY A 120 -19.06 7.68 10.68
N GLU A 121 -19.73 7.97 9.56
CA GLU A 121 -21.02 7.37 9.23
C GLU A 121 -20.86 5.88 8.90
N ILE A 122 -19.82 5.52 8.14
CA ILE A 122 -19.47 4.14 7.82
C ILE A 122 -19.30 3.32 9.10
N CYS A 123 -18.53 3.84 10.08
CA CYS A 123 -18.36 3.20 11.38
C CYS A 123 -19.71 3.07 12.12
N SER A 124 -20.48 4.15 12.16
CA SER A 124 -21.77 4.19 12.86
C SER A 124 -22.78 3.17 12.31
N VAL A 125 -22.85 2.99 10.98
CA VAL A 125 -23.71 1.99 10.34
C VAL A 125 -23.37 0.59 10.82
N VAL A 126 -22.09 0.24 10.89
CA VAL A 126 -21.64 -1.09 11.33
C VAL A 126 -21.98 -1.33 12.80
N HIS A 127 -21.77 -0.32 13.64
CA HIS A 127 -22.09 -0.37 15.06
C HIS A 127 -23.60 -0.50 15.32
N GLU A 128 -24.45 0.18 14.55
CA GLU A 128 -25.92 0.11 14.64
C GLU A 128 -26.43 -1.33 14.54
N TYR A 129 -25.80 -2.15 13.68
CA TYR A 129 -26.16 -3.56 13.46
C TYR A 129 -25.30 -4.54 14.27
N GLY A 130 -24.59 -4.06 15.29
CA GLY A 130 -23.86 -4.87 16.26
C GLY A 130 -22.51 -5.43 15.78
N GLY A 131 -22.02 -4.96 14.63
CA GLY A 131 -20.67 -5.28 14.13
C GLY A 131 -19.57 -4.51 14.86
N GLN A 132 -18.33 -4.81 14.52
CA GLN A 132 -17.13 -4.08 14.95
C GLN A 132 -16.39 -3.52 13.74
N VAL A 133 -15.66 -2.42 13.91
CA VAL A 133 -14.89 -1.79 12.84
C VAL A 133 -13.42 -2.12 13.01
N TYR A 134 -12.90 -2.90 12.08
CA TYR A 134 -11.48 -3.07 11.86
C TYR A 134 -11.01 -2.02 10.85
N LEU A 135 -10.06 -1.16 11.26
CA LEU A 135 -9.43 -0.20 10.37
C LEU A 135 -8.01 -0.66 10.04
N ASP A 136 -7.75 -0.92 8.77
CA ASP A 136 -6.42 -1.20 8.25
C ASP A 136 -5.56 0.07 8.33
N GLY A 137 -4.55 0.04 9.21
CA GLY A 137 -3.67 1.17 9.49
C GLY A 137 -2.39 1.18 8.63
N ALA A 138 -2.36 0.49 7.50
CA ALA A 138 -1.24 0.58 6.56
C ALA A 138 -1.00 2.02 6.06
N ASN A 139 -2.07 2.82 5.97
CA ASN A 139 -2.06 4.20 5.46
C ASN A 139 -1.96 5.26 6.58
N LEU A 140 -1.50 4.86 7.78
CA LEU A 140 -1.43 5.75 8.94
C LEU A 140 -0.47 6.94 8.74
N ASN A 141 0.46 6.88 7.76
CA ASN A 141 1.37 8.00 7.48
C ASN A 141 0.60 9.30 7.10
N ALA A 142 -0.63 9.16 6.60
CA ALA A 142 -1.52 10.29 6.32
C ALA A 142 -2.31 10.81 7.56
N LEU A 143 -2.21 10.16 8.72
CA LEU A 143 -3.04 10.44 9.90
C LEU A 143 -2.25 10.83 11.16
N VAL A 144 -0.98 10.42 11.29
CA VAL A 144 -0.24 10.62 12.54
C VAL A 144 -0.20 12.10 12.94
N GLY A 145 -0.77 12.40 14.10
CA GLY A 145 -0.81 13.76 14.64
C GLY A 145 -1.85 14.69 13.99
N THR A 146 -2.72 14.17 13.10
CA THR A 146 -3.82 14.92 12.47
C THR A 146 -5.19 14.32 12.80
N ALA A 147 -5.31 12.99 12.81
CA ALA A 147 -6.55 12.28 13.16
C ALA A 147 -6.23 10.92 13.80
N LYS A 148 -7.12 10.47 14.68
CA LYS A 148 -6.93 9.23 15.47
C LYS A 148 -8.02 8.21 15.13
N PRO A 149 -7.68 7.03 14.58
CA PRO A 149 -8.64 5.96 14.28
C PRO A 149 -9.64 5.65 15.39
N GLY A 150 -9.17 5.57 16.62
CA GLY A 150 -10.02 5.29 17.76
C GLY A 150 -11.02 6.41 18.09
N GLU A 151 -10.81 7.65 17.63
CA GLU A 151 -11.73 8.77 17.92
C GLU A 151 -12.86 8.89 16.92
N PHE A 152 -12.69 8.39 15.69
CA PHE A 152 -13.71 8.49 14.63
C PHE A 152 -14.48 7.18 14.38
N GLY A 153 -14.33 6.18 15.24
CA GLY A 153 -15.22 5.02 15.30
C GLY A 153 -14.59 3.67 14.97
N ALA A 154 -13.27 3.58 14.77
CA ALA A 154 -12.62 2.28 14.65
C ALA A 154 -12.45 1.60 16.02
N ASP A 155 -12.70 0.29 16.09
CA ASP A 155 -12.57 -0.50 17.33
C ASP A 155 -11.18 -1.14 17.45
N VAL A 156 -10.56 -1.48 16.32
CA VAL A 156 -9.25 -2.12 16.25
C VAL A 156 -8.54 -1.75 14.95
N SER A 157 -7.22 -1.57 15.02
CA SER A 157 -6.34 -1.45 13.86
C SER A 157 -5.09 -2.27 14.03
N HIS A 158 -4.54 -2.78 12.94
CA HIS A 158 -3.10 -3.02 12.89
C HIS A 158 -2.36 -1.78 12.39
N LEU A 159 -1.08 -1.66 12.75
CA LEU A 159 -0.19 -0.64 12.21
C LEU A 159 0.98 -1.32 11.50
N ASN A 160 1.48 -0.78 10.38
CA ASN A 160 2.71 -1.28 9.76
C ASN A 160 3.91 -0.49 10.28
N LEU A 161 4.61 -1.00 11.29
CA LEU A 161 5.82 -0.34 11.80
C LEU A 161 6.93 -0.25 10.74
N HIS A 162 6.89 -1.13 9.74
CA HIS A 162 7.80 -1.18 8.59
C HIS A 162 7.37 -0.33 7.41
N LYS A 163 6.29 0.44 7.56
CA LYS A 163 5.89 1.52 6.66
C LYS A 163 6.00 2.83 7.42
N THR A 164 4.98 3.17 8.21
CA THR A 164 4.84 4.46 8.90
C THR A 164 5.91 4.74 9.96
N PHE A 165 6.48 3.70 10.58
CA PHE A 165 7.38 3.86 11.74
C PHE A 165 8.79 3.33 11.50
N CYS A 166 9.25 3.46 10.26
CA CYS A 166 10.65 3.37 9.84
C CYS A 166 11.39 2.04 10.03
N ILE A 167 10.73 0.94 10.42
CA ILE A 167 11.38 -0.38 10.30
C ILE A 167 11.71 -0.61 8.83
N PRO A 168 12.96 -1.00 8.48
CA PRO A 168 13.37 -1.11 7.09
C PRO A 168 12.62 -2.24 6.36
N HIS A 169 12.25 -1.99 5.11
CA HIS A 169 11.52 -2.94 4.26
C HIS A 169 12.28 -4.25 3.97
N GLY A 170 13.63 -4.22 4.01
CA GLY A 170 14.50 -5.42 3.96
C GLY A 170 14.37 -6.31 2.72
N GLY A 171 13.81 -5.81 1.61
CA GLY A 171 13.57 -6.60 0.40
C GLY A 171 12.38 -7.57 0.51
N GLY A 172 11.45 -7.31 1.44
CA GLY A 172 10.25 -8.15 1.67
C GLY A 172 10.04 -8.57 3.12
N GLY A 173 10.69 -7.91 4.08
CA GLY A 173 10.67 -8.22 5.50
C GLY A 173 12.05 -7.97 6.15
N PRO A 174 12.11 -7.78 7.47
CA PRO A 174 11.08 -8.09 8.47
C PRO A 174 10.02 -6.98 8.63
N GLY A 175 8.87 -7.35 9.20
CA GLY A 175 7.84 -6.42 9.63
C GLY A 175 7.48 -6.61 11.11
N VAL A 176 6.72 -5.67 11.64
CA VAL A 176 5.95 -5.79 12.89
C VAL A 176 4.60 -5.15 12.62
N GLY A 177 3.53 -5.82 13.05
CA GLY A 177 2.14 -5.42 12.85
C GLY A 177 1.37 -5.32 14.17
N PRO A 178 1.73 -4.40 15.08
CA PRO A 178 1.02 -4.27 16.35
C PRO A 178 -0.47 -4.07 16.11
N VAL A 179 -1.28 -4.65 17.00
CA VAL A 179 -2.73 -4.49 16.99
C VAL A 179 -3.15 -3.60 18.15
N ALA A 180 -3.75 -2.46 17.82
CA ALA A 180 -4.25 -1.46 18.74
C ALA A 180 -5.77 -1.56 18.82
N VAL A 181 -6.33 -1.50 20.02
CA VAL A 181 -7.75 -1.81 20.27
C VAL A 181 -8.39 -0.86 21.27
N LYS A 182 -9.71 -0.67 21.14
CA LYS A 182 -10.54 -0.05 22.18
C LYS A 182 -10.66 -0.93 23.42
N ALA A 183 -11.02 -0.30 24.53
CA ALA A 183 -11.01 -0.91 25.86
C ALA A 183 -11.82 -2.22 25.95
N HIS A 184 -12.95 -2.32 25.25
CA HIS A 184 -13.78 -3.54 25.25
C HIS A 184 -13.14 -4.72 24.53
N LEU A 185 -12.17 -4.48 23.64
CA LEU A 185 -11.41 -5.51 22.93
C LEU A 185 -10.08 -5.86 23.62
N ALA A 186 -9.59 -5.04 24.55
CA ALA A 186 -8.32 -5.26 25.26
C ALA A 186 -8.21 -6.65 25.95
N PRO A 187 -9.27 -7.21 26.60
CA PRO A 187 -9.22 -8.55 27.18
C PRO A 187 -9.01 -9.69 26.16
N PHE A 188 -9.18 -9.39 24.87
CA PHE A 188 -9.13 -10.35 23.76
C PHE A 188 -7.90 -10.15 22.87
N LEU A 189 -6.91 -9.39 23.31
CA LEU A 189 -5.63 -9.26 22.59
C LEU A 189 -4.93 -10.63 22.44
N PRO A 190 -4.01 -10.77 21.45
CA PRO A 190 -3.24 -11.98 21.21
C PRO A 190 -2.57 -12.56 22.45
N GLY A 191 -2.71 -13.88 22.67
CA GLY A 191 -2.17 -14.57 23.84
C GLY A 191 -3.05 -14.47 25.10
N SER A 192 -4.23 -13.86 25.01
CA SER A 192 -5.27 -13.97 26.05
C SER A 192 -5.85 -15.40 26.13
N PRO A 193 -6.57 -15.77 27.21
CA PRO A 193 -7.23 -17.09 27.29
C PRO A 193 -8.23 -17.36 26.15
N ALA A 194 -8.76 -16.30 25.52
CA ALA A 194 -9.76 -16.39 24.47
C ALA A 194 -9.18 -16.34 23.03
N VAL A 195 -7.97 -15.80 22.87
CA VAL A 195 -7.30 -15.65 21.57
C VAL A 195 -5.90 -16.27 21.64
N PRO A 196 -5.58 -17.26 20.78
CA PRO A 196 -4.29 -17.94 20.82
C PRO A 196 -3.13 -16.98 20.55
N ALA A 197 -1.92 -17.43 20.89
CA ALA A 197 -0.72 -16.74 20.45
C ALA A 197 -0.65 -16.73 18.91
N ILE A 198 -0.37 -15.56 18.35
CA ILE A 198 -0.32 -15.30 16.90
C ILE A 198 1.12 -15.43 16.38
N ALA A 199 2.10 -15.14 17.23
CA ALA A 199 3.52 -15.31 16.94
C ALA A 199 4.15 -16.30 17.92
N ALA A 200 5.27 -16.90 17.51
CA ALA A 200 6.02 -17.87 18.33
C ALA A 200 6.68 -17.24 19.57
N ALA A 201 6.93 -15.92 19.54
CA ALA A 201 7.47 -15.15 20.65
C ALA A 201 6.43 -14.13 21.15
N PRO A 202 6.40 -13.81 22.46
CA PRO A 202 5.37 -12.97 23.06
C PRO A 202 5.31 -11.54 22.49
N PHE A 203 6.43 -11.04 21.96
CA PHE A 203 6.56 -9.71 21.34
C PHE A 203 7.09 -9.80 19.90
N GLY A 204 6.81 -10.91 19.22
CA GLY A 204 7.26 -11.15 17.83
C GLY A 204 8.76 -10.88 17.65
N SER A 205 9.08 -10.02 16.70
CA SER A 205 10.45 -9.58 16.39
C SER A 205 10.89 -8.43 17.31
N ALA A 206 11.05 -8.71 18.61
CA ALA A 206 11.29 -7.67 19.62
C ALA A 206 12.57 -6.82 19.39
N SER A 207 13.58 -7.37 18.72
CA SER A 207 14.86 -6.69 18.48
C SER A 207 14.78 -5.49 17.55
N ILE A 208 13.73 -5.38 16.73
CA ILE A 208 13.53 -4.28 15.77
C ILE A 208 12.53 -3.21 16.25
N LEU A 209 11.83 -3.44 17.37
CA LEU A 209 10.96 -2.44 18.00
C LEU A 209 11.67 -1.13 18.38
N PRO A 210 12.96 -1.13 18.81
CA PRO A 210 13.67 0.12 19.09
C PRO A 210 13.74 1.09 17.91
N ILE A 211 13.60 0.62 16.65
CA ILE A 211 13.61 1.49 15.47
C ILE A 211 12.42 2.45 15.51
N SER A 212 11.21 1.92 15.65
CA SER A 212 9.99 2.71 15.75
C SER A 212 9.94 3.54 17.02
N TRP A 213 10.41 3.00 18.15
CA TRP A 213 10.53 3.75 19.40
C TRP A 213 11.45 4.97 19.23
N MET A 214 12.64 4.79 18.64
CA MET A 214 13.58 5.88 18.37
C MET A 214 12.98 6.93 17.44
N TYR A 215 12.28 6.52 16.38
CA TYR A 215 11.60 7.44 15.47
C TYR A 215 10.59 8.32 16.22
N VAL A 216 9.68 7.71 16.99
CA VAL A 216 8.65 8.45 17.75
C VAL A 216 9.29 9.38 18.78
N VAL A 217 10.31 8.93 19.51
CA VAL A 217 11.02 9.73 20.52
C VAL A 217 11.75 10.92 19.89
N MET A 218 12.48 10.72 18.80
CA MET A 218 13.26 11.78 18.16
C MET A 218 12.38 12.81 17.44
N MET A 219 11.31 12.35 16.80
CA MET A 219 10.38 13.24 16.10
C MET A 219 9.53 14.04 17.10
N GLY A 220 9.06 13.38 18.16
CA GLY A 220 8.05 13.93 19.07
C GLY A 220 6.75 14.31 18.35
N GLY A 221 5.76 14.80 19.10
CA GLY A 221 4.44 15.12 18.51
C GLY A 221 4.51 16.10 17.34
N ARG A 222 5.30 17.18 17.46
CA ARG A 222 5.44 18.18 16.38
C ARG A 222 6.11 17.60 15.13
N GLY A 223 7.16 16.80 15.30
CA GLY A 223 7.86 16.20 14.17
C GLY A 223 7.00 15.18 13.44
N LEU A 224 6.26 14.35 14.19
CA LEU A 224 5.33 13.37 13.62
C LEU A 224 4.20 14.04 12.83
N THR A 225 3.56 15.08 13.38
CA THR A 225 2.56 15.86 12.63
C THR A 225 3.16 16.49 11.37
N ALA A 226 4.37 17.03 11.47
CA ALA A 226 5.05 17.62 10.32
C ALA A 226 5.37 16.57 9.24
N ALA A 227 5.78 15.36 9.61
CA ALA A 227 6.01 14.26 8.68
C ALA A 227 4.73 13.95 7.88
N THR A 228 3.60 13.75 8.55
CA THR A 228 2.31 13.54 7.89
C THR A 228 1.93 14.68 6.94
N HIS A 229 2.12 15.95 7.34
CA HIS A 229 1.85 17.08 6.45
C HIS A 229 2.73 17.07 5.20
N HIS A 230 4.03 16.75 5.32
CA HIS A 230 4.94 16.69 4.17
C HIS A 230 4.65 15.50 3.27
N ALA A 231 4.25 14.34 3.80
CA ALA A 231 3.83 13.19 3.01
C ALA A 231 2.62 13.55 2.12
N ILE A 232 1.60 14.20 2.68
CA ILE A 232 0.42 14.67 1.94
C ILE A 232 0.81 15.75 0.92
N LEU A 233 1.66 16.71 1.31
CA LEU A 233 2.14 17.78 0.43
C LEU A 233 2.89 17.21 -0.78
N ASN A 234 3.82 16.29 -0.56
CA ASN A 234 4.63 15.68 -1.60
C ASN A 234 3.77 14.89 -2.59
N ALA A 235 2.78 14.12 -2.10
CA ALA A 235 1.85 13.40 -2.95
C ALA A 235 1.00 14.34 -3.82
N ASN A 236 0.46 15.40 -3.23
CA ASN A 236 -0.31 16.40 -3.98
C ASN A 236 0.56 17.19 -4.98
N TYR A 237 1.83 17.45 -4.65
CA TYR A 237 2.80 18.03 -5.58
C TYR A 237 2.98 17.15 -6.82
N VAL A 238 3.28 15.86 -6.61
CA VAL A 238 3.45 14.87 -7.68
C VAL A 238 2.18 14.75 -8.52
N ALA A 239 1.03 14.57 -7.87
CA ALA A 239 -0.27 14.47 -8.55
C ALA A 239 -0.56 15.71 -9.41
N ARG A 240 -0.33 16.91 -8.87
CA ARG A 240 -0.57 18.18 -9.58
C ARG A 240 0.38 18.37 -10.77
N ARG A 241 1.65 18.00 -10.62
CA ARG A 241 2.66 18.13 -11.69
C ARG A 241 2.41 17.14 -12.82
N LEU A 242 1.91 15.94 -12.51
CA LEU A 242 1.64 14.88 -13.49
C LEU A 242 0.25 14.93 -14.11
N ALA A 243 -0.73 15.59 -13.49
CA ALA A 243 -2.12 15.66 -13.96
C ALA A 243 -2.30 16.07 -15.45
N PRO A 244 -1.51 16.99 -16.04
CA PRO A 244 -1.62 17.31 -17.48
C PRO A 244 -1.19 16.17 -18.41
N HIS A 245 -0.45 15.19 -17.90
CA HIS A 245 0.19 14.13 -18.66
C HIS A 245 -0.49 12.77 -18.43
N TYR A 246 -0.89 12.52 -17.19
CA TYR A 246 -1.56 11.32 -16.71
C TYR A 246 -2.76 11.73 -15.85
N PRO A 247 -3.99 11.31 -16.19
CA PRO A 247 -5.15 11.59 -15.34
C PRO A 247 -4.96 11.03 -13.94
N VAL A 248 -5.21 11.85 -12.91
CA VAL A 248 -5.31 11.38 -11.52
C VAL A 248 -6.68 10.73 -11.35
N LEU A 249 -6.71 9.45 -11.02
CA LEU A 249 -7.93 8.64 -11.08
C LEU A 249 -8.95 9.01 -10.00
N TYR A 250 -8.49 9.23 -8.77
CA TYR A 250 -9.35 9.54 -7.63
C TYR A 250 -8.80 10.73 -6.86
N THR A 251 -9.71 11.58 -6.37
CA THR A 251 -9.42 12.72 -5.50
C THR A 251 -10.55 12.91 -4.50
N GLY A 252 -10.28 13.50 -3.34
CA GLY A 252 -11.32 13.98 -2.42
C GLY A 252 -12.11 15.16 -2.99
N GLU A 253 -13.09 15.67 -2.23
CA GLU A 253 -14.05 16.71 -2.69
C GLU A 253 -13.39 18.00 -3.20
N HIS A 254 -12.20 18.33 -2.72
CA HIS A 254 -11.45 19.53 -3.10
C HIS A 254 -10.36 19.27 -4.15
N GLY A 255 -10.38 18.10 -4.81
CA GLY A 255 -9.40 17.74 -5.84
C GLY A 255 -8.01 17.43 -5.28
N LEU A 256 -7.93 17.08 -4.00
CA LEU A 256 -6.69 16.71 -3.30
C LEU A 256 -6.64 15.21 -3.04
N VAL A 257 -5.42 14.68 -2.96
CA VAL A 257 -5.14 13.31 -2.52
C VAL A 257 -4.62 13.31 -1.08
N ALA A 258 -4.51 12.13 -0.48
CA ALA A 258 -3.86 11.92 0.82
C ALA A 258 -2.33 11.83 0.64
N HIS A 259 -1.69 10.80 1.18
CA HIS A 259 -0.25 10.54 1.04
C HIS A 259 0.17 9.84 -0.26
N GLU A 260 -0.77 9.45 -1.10
CA GLU A 260 -0.51 8.73 -2.36
C GLU A 260 -1.53 9.11 -3.42
N CYS A 261 -1.20 8.91 -4.70
CA CYS A 261 -2.12 9.16 -5.82
C CYS A 261 -2.07 8.03 -6.86
N ILE A 262 -3.19 7.83 -7.57
CA ILE A 262 -3.27 6.86 -8.67
C ILE A 262 -3.29 7.59 -10.01
N LEU A 263 -2.38 7.22 -10.90
CA LEU A 263 -2.34 7.66 -12.29
C LEU A 263 -3.03 6.64 -13.20
N ASP A 264 -4.04 7.08 -13.94
CA ASP A 264 -4.79 6.23 -14.86
C ASP A 264 -4.09 6.15 -16.22
N VAL A 265 -3.60 4.95 -16.56
CA VAL A 265 -2.94 4.66 -17.83
C VAL A 265 -3.87 3.90 -18.79
N ARG A 266 -5.06 3.47 -18.36
CA ARG A 266 -5.91 2.55 -19.14
C ARG A 266 -6.31 3.10 -20.50
N SER A 267 -6.70 4.38 -20.57
CA SER A 267 -7.05 5.04 -21.83
C SER A 267 -5.82 5.25 -22.73
N ILE A 268 -4.65 5.50 -22.14
CA ILE A 268 -3.37 5.59 -22.84
C ILE A 268 -3.02 4.24 -23.46
N THR A 269 -3.15 3.15 -22.70
CA THR A 269 -2.94 1.78 -23.19
C THR A 269 -3.87 1.46 -24.34
N GLN A 270 -5.17 1.78 -24.23
CA GLN A 270 -6.13 1.54 -25.31
C GLN A 270 -5.78 2.30 -26.59
N ALA A 271 -5.27 3.53 -26.47
CA ALA A 271 -4.95 4.38 -27.61
C ALA A 271 -3.60 4.05 -28.27
N THR A 272 -2.62 3.59 -27.50
CA THR A 272 -1.22 3.48 -27.95
C THR A 272 -0.64 2.07 -27.93
N GLY A 273 -1.29 1.14 -27.23
CA GLY A 273 -0.75 -0.19 -26.95
C GLY A 273 0.30 -0.24 -25.83
N VAL A 274 0.82 0.91 -25.37
CA VAL A 274 1.80 0.96 -24.28
C VAL A 274 1.15 0.63 -22.95
N THR A 275 1.71 -0.32 -22.22
CA THR A 275 1.14 -0.83 -20.96
C THR A 275 1.77 -0.16 -19.72
N VAL A 276 1.16 -0.38 -18.56
CA VAL A 276 1.77 0.01 -17.27
C VAL A 276 3.10 -0.71 -17.00
N GLU A 277 3.25 -1.94 -17.51
CA GLU A 277 4.50 -2.68 -17.37
C GLU A 277 5.62 -2.01 -18.18
N ASP A 278 5.32 -1.55 -19.40
CA ASP A 278 6.29 -0.83 -20.23
C ASP A 278 6.78 0.44 -19.54
N ILE A 279 5.87 1.23 -18.97
CA ILE A 279 6.22 2.43 -18.19
C ILE A 279 7.10 2.05 -16.99
N ALA A 280 6.73 1.01 -16.25
CA ALA A 280 7.46 0.57 -15.08
C ALA A 280 8.87 0.07 -15.40
N LYS A 281 9.03 -0.71 -16.48
CA LYS A 281 10.36 -1.13 -16.94
C LYS A 281 11.17 0.05 -17.44
N ARG A 282 10.52 0.98 -18.16
CA ARG A 282 11.19 2.17 -18.68
C ARG A 282 11.71 3.09 -17.58
N LEU A 283 10.99 3.21 -16.46
CA LEU A 283 11.45 3.99 -15.30
C LEU A 283 12.80 3.51 -14.73
N ILE A 284 13.16 2.22 -14.90
CA ILE A 284 14.48 1.70 -14.51
C ILE A 284 15.58 2.38 -15.31
N ASP A 285 15.36 2.62 -16.61
CA ASP A 285 16.32 3.33 -17.45
C ASP A 285 16.47 4.80 -17.02
N TYR A 286 15.42 5.38 -16.44
CA TYR A 286 15.42 6.70 -15.82
C TYR A 286 16.00 6.72 -14.38
N GLY A 287 16.42 5.55 -13.86
CA GLY A 287 17.04 5.41 -12.55
C GLY A 287 16.05 5.28 -11.39
N PHE A 288 14.79 4.90 -11.67
CA PHE A 288 13.75 4.71 -10.66
C PHE A 288 13.28 3.27 -10.56
N HIS A 289 13.03 2.83 -9.33
CA HIS A 289 12.13 1.70 -9.12
C HIS A 289 10.71 2.13 -9.48
N ALA A 290 9.94 1.25 -10.12
CA ALA A 290 8.57 1.56 -10.47
C ALA A 290 7.69 1.77 -9.21
N PRO A 291 6.68 2.65 -9.28
CA PRO A 291 5.64 2.72 -8.25
C PRO A 291 4.80 1.43 -8.21
N THR A 292 3.88 1.32 -7.25
CA THR A 292 2.97 0.17 -7.17
C THR A 292 2.16 0.05 -8.46
N MET A 293 2.14 -1.14 -9.05
CA MET A 293 1.51 -1.39 -10.34
C MET A 293 0.21 -2.18 -10.20
N ALA A 294 -0.80 -1.80 -10.99
CA ALA A 294 -2.03 -2.57 -11.22
C ALA A 294 -2.84 -2.92 -9.95
N PHE A 295 -2.59 -2.24 -8.83
CA PHE A 295 -3.34 -2.32 -7.58
C PHE A 295 -3.50 -0.90 -7.00
N PRO A 296 -4.66 -0.55 -6.44
CA PRO A 296 -5.90 -1.35 -6.35
C PRO A 296 -6.66 -1.47 -7.68
N VAL A 297 -6.31 -0.67 -8.70
CA VAL A 297 -6.97 -0.68 -10.01
C VAL A 297 -6.04 -1.25 -11.08
N GLY A 298 -6.50 -2.28 -11.78
CA GLY A 298 -5.76 -2.87 -12.89
C GLY A 298 -5.45 -1.84 -14.00
N GLY A 299 -4.21 -1.85 -14.50
CA GLY A 299 -3.78 -0.92 -15.56
C GLY A 299 -3.50 0.51 -15.08
N THR A 300 -3.22 0.70 -13.78
CA THR A 300 -2.83 2.00 -13.18
C THR A 300 -1.50 1.93 -12.45
N LEU A 301 -0.97 3.09 -12.05
CA LEU A 301 0.22 3.25 -11.22
C LEU A 301 -0.13 4.04 -9.95
N MET A 302 0.23 3.54 -8.77
CA MET A 302 -0.01 4.20 -7.48
C MET A 302 1.30 4.67 -6.86
N ILE A 303 1.41 5.98 -6.63
CA ILE A 303 2.64 6.67 -6.24
C ILE A 303 2.50 7.25 -4.83
N GLU A 304 3.39 6.84 -3.93
CA GLU A 304 3.55 7.37 -2.57
C GLU A 304 4.99 7.88 -2.41
N PRO A 305 5.22 9.20 -2.42
CA PRO A 305 6.58 9.76 -2.32
C PRO A 305 7.13 9.81 -0.89
N THR A 306 6.27 9.72 0.13
CA THR A 306 6.60 9.96 1.55
C THR A 306 7.12 11.38 1.83
N GLU A 307 7.30 11.70 3.11
CA GLU A 307 7.88 12.97 3.58
C GLU A 307 9.40 13.05 3.47
N SER A 308 10.07 11.91 3.28
CA SER A 308 11.53 11.82 3.36
C SER A 308 12.25 12.23 2.08
N GLU A 309 11.53 12.24 0.96
CA GLU A 309 12.09 12.61 -0.34
C GLU A 309 12.17 14.12 -0.53
N ALA A 310 13.33 14.60 -0.97
CA ALA A 310 13.55 16.00 -1.25
C ALA A 310 12.80 16.44 -2.52
N LEU A 311 12.43 17.72 -2.61
CA LEU A 311 11.76 18.28 -3.80
C LEU A 311 12.51 17.96 -5.11
N ALA A 312 13.84 17.99 -5.09
CA ALA A 312 14.66 17.66 -6.25
C ALA A 312 14.47 16.20 -6.73
N GLU A 313 14.19 15.26 -5.83
CA GLU A 313 13.92 13.86 -6.19
C GLU A 313 12.51 13.67 -6.72
N LEU A 314 11.52 14.31 -6.09
CA LEU A 314 10.16 14.40 -6.62
C LEU A 314 10.17 14.97 -8.03
N ASP A 315 11.03 15.97 -8.25
CA ASP A 315 11.15 16.61 -9.54
C ASP A 315 11.74 15.70 -10.60
N ARG A 316 12.82 14.98 -10.26
CA ARG A 316 13.42 13.98 -11.16
C ARG A 316 12.41 12.90 -11.52
N PHE A 317 11.62 12.42 -10.57
CA PHE A 317 10.59 11.41 -10.84
C PHE A 317 9.50 11.95 -11.77
N CYS A 318 9.00 13.16 -11.51
CA CYS A 318 7.98 13.77 -12.36
C CYS A 318 8.51 14.05 -13.78
N ASP A 319 9.75 14.53 -13.91
CA ASP A 319 10.39 14.75 -15.21
C ASP A 319 10.59 13.44 -15.98
N ALA A 320 10.97 12.35 -15.30
CA ALA A 320 11.04 11.03 -15.90
C ALA A 320 9.67 10.57 -16.43
N MET A 321 8.61 10.71 -15.63
CA MET A 321 7.25 10.38 -16.07
C MET A 321 6.78 11.25 -17.24
N ILE A 322 7.09 12.55 -17.23
CA ILE A 322 6.74 13.47 -18.33
C ILE A 322 7.50 13.11 -19.61
N ALA A 323 8.79 12.74 -19.51
CA ALA A 323 9.57 12.27 -20.65
C ALA A 323 9.02 10.95 -21.20
N VAL A 324 8.69 10.00 -20.33
CA VAL A 324 7.99 8.76 -20.71
C VAL A 324 6.66 9.05 -21.38
N ARG A 325 5.90 10.07 -20.96
CA ARG A 325 4.66 10.47 -21.63
C ARG A 325 4.90 10.92 -23.07
N ALA A 326 6.01 11.58 -23.35
CA ALA A 326 6.41 11.98 -24.70
C ALA A 326 6.82 10.76 -25.55
N GLU A 327 7.54 9.80 -24.96
CA GLU A 327 7.86 8.51 -25.60
C GLU A 327 6.58 7.74 -25.99
N ILE A 328 5.58 7.70 -25.10
CA ILE A 328 4.26 7.12 -25.37
C ILE A 328 3.56 7.82 -26.55
N ALA A 329 3.66 9.15 -26.61
CA ALA A 329 3.06 9.92 -27.70
C ALA A 329 3.72 9.60 -29.05
N ALA A 330 5.04 9.43 -29.08
CA ALA A 330 5.78 9.03 -30.28
C ALA A 330 5.35 7.65 -30.79
N VAL A 331 5.15 6.68 -29.88
CA VAL A 331 4.59 5.36 -30.24
C VAL A 331 3.16 5.50 -30.78
N GLY A 332 2.29 6.24 -30.08
CA GLY A 332 0.91 6.46 -30.51
C GLY A 332 0.77 7.21 -31.85
N ALA A 333 1.73 8.06 -32.19
CA ALA A 333 1.81 8.76 -33.47
C ALA A 333 2.43 7.91 -34.60
N GLY A 334 2.98 6.73 -34.29
CA GLY A 334 3.67 5.87 -35.24
C GLY A 334 5.07 6.34 -35.61
N GLU A 335 5.67 7.27 -34.86
CA GLU A 335 7.06 7.70 -35.03
C GLU A 335 8.04 6.59 -34.62
N TRP A 336 7.67 5.81 -33.60
CA TRP A 336 8.34 4.57 -33.23
C TRP A 336 7.44 3.35 -33.45
N PRO A 337 8.00 2.22 -33.95
CA PRO A 337 7.28 0.96 -34.04
C PRO A 337 6.72 0.54 -32.68
N GLY A 338 5.51 -0.03 -32.67
CA GLY A 338 4.87 -0.48 -31.42
C GLY A 338 5.62 -1.64 -30.73
N ASP A 339 6.37 -2.42 -31.50
CA ASP A 339 7.13 -3.61 -31.09
C ASP A 339 8.64 -3.39 -31.00
N ASP A 340 9.15 -2.22 -31.39
CA ASP A 340 10.58 -1.88 -31.29
C ASP A 340 10.78 -0.40 -30.95
N ASN A 341 10.69 -0.10 -29.66
CA ASN A 341 10.81 1.25 -29.10
C ASN A 341 11.39 1.20 -27.68
N PRO A 342 11.82 2.34 -27.11
CA PRO A 342 12.44 2.35 -25.79
C PRO A 342 11.54 1.80 -24.67
N LEU A 343 10.23 1.97 -24.76
CA LEU A 343 9.27 1.49 -23.75
C LEU A 343 9.13 -0.04 -23.80
N HIS A 344 8.99 -0.60 -25.01
CA HIS A 344 8.85 -2.04 -25.22
C HIS A 344 10.12 -2.81 -24.82
N ASN A 345 11.29 -2.28 -25.21
CA ASN A 345 12.58 -2.94 -25.01
C ASN A 345 13.20 -2.69 -23.62
N ALA A 346 12.60 -1.81 -22.81
CA ALA A 346 13.06 -1.58 -21.46
C ALA A 346 12.89 -2.83 -20.55
N PRO A 347 13.76 -3.00 -19.54
CA PRO A 347 14.93 -2.16 -19.24
C PRO A 347 16.14 -2.51 -20.11
N HIS A 348 17.02 -1.54 -20.34
CA HIS A 348 18.22 -1.71 -21.14
C HIS A 348 19.42 -2.02 -20.24
N THR A 349 20.06 -3.18 -20.45
CA THR A 349 21.25 -3.57 -19.69
C THR A 349 22.51 -2.87 -20.19
N ALA A 350 23.59 -2.91 -19.40
CA ALA A 350 24.89 -2.42 -19.85
C ALA A 350 25.39 -3.18 -21.09
N ASP A 351 25.14 -4.49 -21.14
CA ASP A 351 25.56 -5.34 -22.27
C ASP A 351 24.81 -4.94 -23.54
N ASP A 352 23.48 -4.74 -23.46
CA ASP A 352 22.64 -4.35 -24.61
C ASP A 352 23.15 -3.06 -25.28
N VAL A 353 23.46 -2.04 -24.47
CA VAL A 353 23.87 -0.72 -24.99
C VAL A 353 25.33 -0.69 -25.44
N CYS A 354 26.15 -1.65 -24.99
CA CYS A 354 27.56 -1.78 -25.38
C CYS A 354 27.79 -2.69 -26.58
N ARG A 355 26.76 -3.38 -27.10
CA ARG A 355 26.88 -4.23 -28.29
C ARG A 355 27.48 -3.47 -29.47
N ASP A 356 28.18 -4.16 -30.37
CA ASP A 356 28.70 -3.54 -31.59
C ASP A 356 27.54 -3.21 -32.56
N ASP A 357 26.59 -4.12 -32.68
CA ASP A 357 25.37 -3.98 -33.47
C ASP A 357 24.27 -3.26 -32.68
N TRP A 358 23.66 -2.24 -33.30
CA TRP A 358 22.49 -1.55 -32.74
C TRP A 358 21.45 -1.37 -33.83
N THR A 359 20.44 -2.24 -33.81
CA THR A 359 19.41 -2.35 -34.86
C THR A 359 18.12 -1.63 -34.52
N HIS A 360 18.03 -1.01 -33.33
CA HIS A 360 16.85 -0.30 -32.88
C HIS A 360 16.69 1.05 -33.61
N PRO A 361 15.44 1.52 -33.83
CA PRO A 361 15.14 2.79 -34.51
C PRO A 361 15.37 4.03 -33.62
N TYR A 362 15.86 3.85 -32.40
CA TYR A 362 16.19 4.91 -31.45
C TYR A 362 17.66 4.79 -31.01
N PRO A 363 18.36 5.88 -30.69
CA PRO A 363 19.77 5.83 -30.33
C PRO A 363 20.01 5.22 -28.94
N ARG A 364 21.19 4.64 -28.73
CA ARG A 364 21.66 4.12 -27.42
C ARG A 364 21.59 5.15 -26.29
N GLU A 365 21.77 6.43 -26.63
CA GLU A 365 21.64 7.51 -25.66
C GLU A 365 20.21 7.62 -25.10
N VAL A 366 19.19 7.46 -25.94
CA VAL A 366 17.79 7.40 -25.49
C VAL A 366 17.57 6.17 -24.61
N ALA A 367 18.19 5.03 -24.94
CA ALA A 367 18.11 3.81 -24.14
C ALA A 367 18.70 4.00 -22.74
N ALA A 368 19.97 4.41 -22.65
CA ALA A 368 20.75 4.41 -21.41
C ALA A 368 20.73 5.72 -20.62
N TYR A 369 20.65 6.86 -21.29
CA TYR A 369 20.80 8.19 -20.69
C TYR A 369 19.68 9.15 -21.14
N PRO A 370 18.40 8.80 -20.93
CA PRO A 370 17.28 9.64 -21.39
C PRO A 370 17.23 11.01 -20.68
N LEU A 371 17.93 11.17 -19.56
CA LEU A 371 18.15 12.43 -18.86
C LEU A 371 19.64 12.72 -18.72
N ALA A 372 20.03 13.99 -18.88
CA ALA A 372 21.43 14.41 -18.76
C ALA A 372 22.05 14.11 -17.38
N SER A 373 21.24 14.15 -16.32
CA SER A 373 21.66 13.86 -14.94
C SER A 373 22.16 12.41 -14.76
N LEU A 374 21.67 11.46 -15.56
CA LEU A 374 22.05 10.05 -15.48
C LEU A 374 23.46 9.77 -16.00
N ARG A 375 24.08 10.73 -16.70
CA ARG A 375 25.48 10.58 -17.16
C ARG A 375 26.49 10.62 -16.02
N LEU A 376 26.14 11.18 -14.87
CA LEU A 376 26.99 11.25 -13.69
C LEU A 376 26.83 10.03 -12.77
N ALA A 377 25.62 9.52 -12.65
CA ALA A 377 25.29 8.36 -11.84
C ALA A 377 24.21 7.54 -12.54
N LYS A 378 24.60 6.36 -13.05
CA LYS A 378 23.74 5.44 -13.77
C LYS A 378 23.63 4.12 -13.01
N TYR A 379 22.39 3.71 -12.75
CA TYR A 379 22.07 2.33 -12.44
C TYR A 379 21.75 1.60 -13.74
N PHE A 380 22.45 0.50 -14.02
CA PHE A 380 22.10 -0.42 -15.11
C PHE A 380 21.33 -1.60 -14.54
N ALA A 381 20.21 -1.94 -15.19
CA ALA A 381 19.49 -3.16 -14.87
C ALA A 381 20.42 -4.36 -15.11
N PRO A 382 20.49 -5.33 -14.17
CA PRO A 382 21.38 -6.48 -14.31
C PRO A 382 20.89 -7.50 -15.35
N VAL A 383 19.62 -7.43 -15.74
CA VAL A 383 18.98 -8.29 -16.74
C VAL A 383 17.97 -7.48 -17.55
N SER A 384 17.69 -7.95 -18.76
CA SER A 384 16.61 -7.42 -19.60
C SER A 384 15.23 -7.84 -19.05
N ARG A 385 14.16 -7.51 -19.78
CA ARG A 385 12.79 -7.80 -19.36
C ARG A 385 12.58 -9.29 -19.08
N ILE A 386 12.01 -9.60 -17.91
CA ILE A 386 11.75 -10.96 -17.45
C ILE A 386 10.55 -11.55 -18.21
N ASP A 387 10.68 -12.80 -18.68
CA ASP A 387 9.54 -13.59 -19.18
C ASP A 387 8.87 -14.34 -18.03
N GLY A 388 7.82 -13.73 -17.46
CA GLY A 388 7.07 -14.33 -16.36
C GLY A 388 6.34 -15.62 -16.75
N ALA A 389 5.76 -15.66 -17.97
CA ALA A 389 4.99 -16.81 -18.43
C ALA A 389 5.86 -18.04 -18.66
N TYR A 390 7.10 -17.85 -19.10
CA TYR A 390 8.07 -18.94 -19.21
C TYR A 390 8.43 -19.49 -17.83
N GLY A 391 8.69 -18.63 -16.84
CA GLY A 391 9.03 -19.05 -15.48
C GLY A 391 7.96 -19.92 -14.83
N ASP A 392 6.69 -19.52 -14.94
CA ASP A 392 5.55 -20.27 -14.38
C ASP A 392 5.36 -21.63 -15.07
N ARG A 393 5.71 -21.75 -16.35
CA ARG A 393 5.63 -23.01 -17.11
C ARG A 393 6.83 -23.93 -16.88
N ASN A 394 7.96 -23.38 -16.45
CA ASN A 394 9.23 -24.07 -16.29
C ASN A 394 9.80 -23.85 -14.89
N VAL A 395 9.05 -24.29 -13.87
CA VAL A 395 9.33 -23.99 -12.47
C VAL A 395 10.67 -24.61 -12.03
N VAL A 396 11.64 -23.75 -11.74
CA VAL A 396 12.94 -24.11 -11.15
C VAL A 396 13.18 -23.21 -9.93
N CYS A 397 12.99 -23.78 -8.74
CA CYS A 397 13.08 -23.05 -7.46
C CYS A 397 14.38 -23.32 -6.68
N SER A 398 15.39 -23.88 -7.35
CA SER A 398 16.73 -24.14 -6.80
C SER A 398 17.80 -23.71 -7.82
N CYS A 399 19.05 -23.57 -7.37
CA CYS A 399 20.14 -23.28 -8.27
C CYS A 399 20.20 -24.34 -9.38
N PRO A 400 20.26 -23.94 -10.67
CA PRO A 400 20.42 -24.90 -11.76
C PRO A 400 21.73 -25.67 -11.62
N PRO A 401 21.84 -26.87 -12.25
CA PRO A 401 23.07 -27.65 -12.23
C PRO A 401 24.28 -26.82 -12.68
N LEU A 402 25.46 -27.10 -12.10
CA LEU A 402 26.70 -26.39 -12.46
C LEU A 402 27.02 -26.47 -13.96
N ASP A 403 26.63 -27.56 -14.63
CA ASP A 403 26.83 -27.74 -16.07
C ASP A 403 26.00 -26.76 -16.91
N THR A 404 24.97 -26.10 -16.37
CA THR A 404 24.21 -25.05 -17.06
C THR A 404 24.96 -23.72 -17.13
N TYR A 405 26.01 -23.55 -16.33
CA TYR A 405 26.89 -22.36 -16.33
C TYR A 405 28.18 -22.55 -17.14
N ARG A 406 28.39 -23.74 -17.71
CA ARG A 406 29.53 -24.09 -18.57
C ARG A 406 29.10 -24.06 -20.02
#